data_AF-A0A9D5NCH7-F1
#
_entry.id   AF-A0A9D5NCH7-F1
#
_cell.length_a   1.000
_cell.length_b   1.000
_cell.length_c   1.000
_cell.angle_alpha   90.00
_cell.angle_beta   90.00
_cell.angle_gamma   90.00
#
_symmetry.space_group_name_H-M   'P 1'
#
loop_
_entity.id
_entity.type
_entity.pdbx_description
1 polymer ?
#
loop_
_entity_poly.entity_id
_entity_poly.type
_entity_poly.pdbx_seq_one_letter_code
_entity_poly.pdbx_strand_id
1 'polypeptide(L)'
;MPEWLKDTIFYEIYPQSFKDTNGDGIGDLNGIIEKLDYVKSLGANALWINPCFDSPFKDAGYDVRDYKKVAPRYGTNEDLVRLFETAHAKGIRVLLDLVPGHTSDTHEWFIQSSKYEENEYSGRYVWTTNAFEGIAGHPYISGMTERYGAYMLNFFASQPALNYGWLNRTEKWMSAVDSPEARATIEALKDIMRFWLDAGCDGFRVDMADSLVKNDDEHKSATA
;
A
#
# COMPACT_ATOMS: atom_id res chain seq x y z
N MET A 1 0.88 20.18 11.28
CA MET A 1 0.41 19.94 9.90
C MET A 1 1.11 20.94 8.98
N PRO A 2 1.69 20.52 7.84
CA PRO A 2 2.28 21.43 6.86
C PRO A 2 1.31 22.56 6.48
N GLU A 3 1.83 23.79 6.36
CA GLU A 3 0.99 24.97 6.13
C GLU A 3 0.19 24.90 4.82
N TRP A 4 0.78 24.30 3.77
CA TRP A 4 0.16 24.20 2.44
C TRP A 4 -1.15 23.40 2.44
N LEU A 5 -1.32 22.44 3.38
CA LEU A 5 -2.54 21.62 3.47
C LEU A 5 -3.79 22.44 3.83
N LYS A 6 -3.63 23.60 4.49
CA LYS A 6 -4.78 24.41 4.94
C LYS A 6 -5.64 24.93 3.78
N ASP A 7 -5.00 25.27 2.66
CA ASP A 7 -5.64 25.85 1.48
C ASP A 7 -5.50 24.93 0.25
N THR A 8 -5.31 23.62 0.48
CA THR A 8 -5.18 22.65 -0.61
C THR A 8 -6.54 22.22 -1.16
N ILE A 9 -6.65 22.22 -2.49
CA ILE A 9 -7.74 21.57 -3.22
C ILE A 9 -7.14 20.34 -3.90
N PHE A 10 -7.50 19.17 -3.37
CA PHE A 10 -7.09 17.88 -3.90
C PHE A 10 -7.91 17.50 -5.14
N TYR A 11 -7.24 16.99 -6.16
CA TYR A 11 -7.85 16.33 -7.30
C TYR A 11 -7.40 14.86 -7.32
N GLU A 12 -8.35 13.97 -7.07
CA GLU A 12 -8.11 12.53 -7.12
C GLU A 12 -8.08 12.06 -8.58
N ILE A 13 -7.06 11.26 -8.93
CA ILE A 13 -6.89 10.66 -10.24
C ILE A 13 -6.85 9.14 -10.06
N TYR A 14 -7.78 8.49 -10.74
CA TYR A 14 -7.73 7.06 -10.99
C TYR A 14 -6.98 6.80 -12.32
N PRO A 15 -5.69 6.38 -12.30
CA PRO A 15 -4.82 6.47 -13.47
C PRO A 15 -5.37 5.78 -14.71
N GLN A 16 -5.88 4.56 -14.54
CA GLN A 16 -6.36 3.73 -15.64
C GLN A 16 -7.52 4.32 -16.44
N SER A 17 -8.26 5.28 -15.88
CA SER A 17 -9.45 5.85 -16.54
C SER A 17 -9.32 7.33 -16.87
N PHE A 18 -8.15 7.93 -16.62
CA PHE A 18 -7.99 9.38 -16.77
C PHE A 18 -7.65 9.78 -18.20
N LYS A 19 -6.51 9.35 -18.73
CA LYS A 19 -6.08 9.68 -20.10
C LYS A 19 -5.03 8.68 -20.61
N ASP A 20 -5.36 7.98 -21.70
CA ASP A 20 -4.44 7.12 -22.45
C ASP A 20 -3.65 7.97 -23.47
N THR A 21 -2.33 7.76 -23.56
CA THR A 21 -1.42 8.41 -24.53
C THR A 21 -0.79 7.47 -25.53
N ASN A 22 -0.87 6.15 -25.33
CA ASN A 22 -0.19 5.16 -26.17
C ASN A 22 -1.17 4.30 -27.02
N GLY A 23 -2.47 4.42 -26.78
CA GLY A 23 -3.53 3.75 -27.53
C GLY A 23 -3.83 2.31 -27.08
N ASP A 24 -3.35 1.89 -25.91
CA ASP A 24 -3.60 0.55 -25.36
C ASP A 24 -4.96 0.44 -24.61
N GLY A 25 -5.68 1.56 -24.47
CA GLY A 25 -6.97 1.65 -23.81
C GLY A 25 -6.92 1.89 -22.30
N ILE A 26 -5.73 2.13 -21.74
CA ILE A 26 -5.49 2.32 -20.30
C ILE A 26 -4.85 3.69 -20.10
N GLY A 27 -5.38 4.47 -19.16
CA GLY A 27 -4.76 5.75 -18.81
C GLY A 27 -3.38 5.57 -18.15
N ASP A 28 -2.46 6.46 -18.46
CA ASP A 28 -1.04 6.36 -18.10
C ASP A 28 -0.50 7.68 -17.48
N LEU A 29 0.72 7.64 -16.94
CA LEU A 29 1.32 8.80 -16.27
C LEU A 29 1.56 9.97 -17.22
N ASN A 30 1.81 9.70 -18.51
CA ASN A 30 1.95 10.75 -19.52
C ASN A 30 0.64 11.47 -19.76
N GLY A 31 -0.47 10.74 -19.74
CA GLY A 31 -1.80 11.32 -19.82
C GLY A 31 -2.10 12.24 -18.65
N ILE A 32 -1.63 11.91 -17.44
CA ILE A 32 -1.71 12.81 -16.29
C ILE A 32 -0.89 14.08 -16.55
N ILE A 33 0.37 13.93 -16.99
CA ILE A 33 1.28 15.05 -17.31
C ILE A 33 0.64 16.01 -18.33
N GLU A 34 0.06 15.49 -19.42
CA GLU A 34 -0.61 16.27 -20.47
C GLU A 34 -1.82 17.08 -19.96
N LYS A 35 -2.40 16.68 -18.82
CA LYS A 35 -3.62 17.27 -18.26
C LYS A 35 -3.38 18.11 -17.00
N LEU A 36 -2.14 18.32 -16.60
CA LEU A 36 -1.83 19.18 -15.43
C LEU A 36 -2.36 20.62 -15.58
N ASP A 37 -2.37 21.17 -16.80
CA ASP A 37 -2.95 22.50 -17.05
C ASP A 37 -4.48 22.51 -16.91
N TYR A 38 -5.15 21.40 -17.23
CA TYR A 38 -6.57 21.22 -16.96
C TYR A 38 -6.83 21.13 -15.46
N VAL A 39 -6.07 20.31 -14.72
CA VAL A 39 -6.19 20.21 -13.26
C VAL A 39 -6.02 21.57 -12.60
N LYS A 40 -5.00 22.33 -13.03
CA LYS A 40 -4.76 23.69 -12.54
C LYS A 40 -5.90 24.66 -12.84
N SER A 41 -6.53 24.55 -14.01
CA SER A 41 -7.63 25.45 -14.39
C SER A 41 -8.89 25.23 -13.56
N LEU A 42 -9.05 24.05 -12.96
CA LEU A 42 -10.09 23.76 -11.96
C LEU A 42 -9.80 24.37 -10.58
N GLY A 43 -8.59 24.93 -10.37
CA GLY A 43 -8.14 25.48 -9.10
C GLY A 43 -7.46 24.46 -8.17
N ALA A 44 -7.32 23.21 -8.60
CA ALA A 44 -6.61 22.20 -7.81
C ALA A 44 -5.10 22.47 -7.79
N ASN A 45 -4.50 22.28 -6.61
CA ASN A 45 -3.07 22.47 -6.35
C ASN A 45 -2.40 21.26 -5.70
N ALA A 46 -3.12 20.13 -5.57
CA ALA A 46 -2.55 18.85 -5.23
C ALA A 46 -3.26 17.71 -5.98
N LEU A 47 -2.49 16.71 -6.40
CA LEU A 47 -2.98 15.44 -6.90
C LEU A 47 -2.96 14.40 -5.80
N TRP A 48 -4.00 13.58 -5.73
CA TRP A 48 -3.93 12.25 -5.12
C TRP A 48 -4.08 11.23 -6.24
N ILE A 49 -3.05 10.43 -6.46
CA ILE A 49 -3.05 9.39 -7.49
C ILE A 49 -3.34 8.07 -6.79
N ASN A 50 -4.46 7.41 -7.14
CA ASN A 50 -4.75 6.04 -6.68
C ASN A 50 -3.61 5.07 -7.08
N PRO A 51 -3.52 3.86 -6.52
CA PRO A 51 -2.32 3.02 -6.63
C PRO A 51 -1.80 2.88 -8.06
N CYS A 52 -0.55 3.32 -8.26
CA CYS A 52 0.16 3.25 -9.54
C CYS A 52 1.37 2.31 -9.49
N PHE A 53 1.50 1.52 -8.42
CA PHE A 53 2.60 0.57 -8.22
C PHE A 53 2.36 -0.76 -8.92
N ASP A 54 3.43 -1.53 -9.12
CA ASP A 54 3.38 -2.84 -9.73
C ASP A 54 2.43 -3.76 -8.96
N SER A 55 1.48 -4.33 -9.68
CA SER A 55 0.36 -5.08 -9.13
C SER A 55 -0.14 -6.10 -10.16
N PRO A 56 -0.69 -7.25 -9.73
CA PRO A 56 -1.47 -8.14 -10.58
C PRO A 56 -2.83 -7.55 -11.00
N PHE A 57 -3.25 -6.43 -10.40
CA PHE A 57 -4.53 -5.75 -10.62
C PHE A 57 -5.77 -6.61 -10.28
N LYS A 58 -5.67 -7.51 -9.28
CA LYS A 58 -6.85 -8.25 -8.77
C LYS A 58 -7.77 -7.35 -7.95
N ASP A 59 -7.25 -6.23 -7.45
CA ASP A 59 -8.00 -5.15 -6.82
C ASP A 59 -7.58 -3.79 -7.39
N ALA A 60 -7.52 -3.73 -8.73
CA ALA A 60 -7.23 -2.50 -9.49
C ALA A 60 -6.02 -1.67 -9.00
N GLY A 61 -4.97 -2.34 -8.50
CA GLY A 61 -3.72 -1.72 -8.06
C GLY A 61 -3.51 -1.74 -6.55
N TYR A 62 -4.55 -2.00 -5.74
CA TYR A 62 -4.44 -2.07 -4.28
C TYR A 62 -3.75 -3.37 -3.81
N ASP A 63 -3.75 -4.44 -4.61
CA ASP A 63 -2.93 -5.63 -4.40
C ASP A 63 -1.49 -5.42 -4.91
N VAL A 64 -0.67 -4.69 -4.14
CA VAL A 64 0.69 -4.27 -4.56
C VAL A 64 1.70 -5.43 -4.50
N ARG A 65 2.40 -5.70 -5.61
CA ARG A 65 3.49 -6.69 -5.72
C ARG A 65 4.87 -6.08 -5.49
N ASP A 66 5.08 -4.82 -5.86
CA ASP A 66 6.32 -4.09 -5.58
C ASP A 66 6.01 -2.59 -5.40
N TYR A 67 6.11 -2.11 -4.16
CA TYR A 67 5.82 -0.71 -3.81
C TYR A 67 6.83 0.29 -4.37
N LYS A 68 8.03 -0.13 -4.78
CA LYS A 68 9.08 0.78 -5.28
C LYS A 68 9.15 0.80 -6.81
N LYS A 69 8.18 0.18 -7.46
CA LYS A 69 8.11 0.07 -8.92
C LYS A 69 6.74 0.52 -9.42
N VAL A 70 6.73 1.41 -10.39
CA VAL A 70 5.52 1.79 -11.14
C VAL A 70 5.02 0.60 -11.94
N ALA A 71 3.69 0.41 -11.99
CA ALA A 71 3.10 -0.62 -12.83
C ALA A 71 3.45 -0.36 -14.31
N PRO A 72 3.97 -1.35 -15.05
CA PRO A 72 4.38 -1.16 -16.45
C PRO A 72 3.28 -0.62 -17.37
N ARG A 73 2.01 -0.86 -17.04
CA ARG A 73 0.86 -0.31 -17.78
C ARG A 73 0.65 1.20 -17.64
N TYR A 74 1.24 1.82 -16.60
CA TYR A 74 1.15 3.26 -16.38
C TYR A 74 2.43 3.99 -16.81
N GLY A 75 3.55 3.27 -16.93
CA GLY A 75 4.83 3.81 -17.35
C GLY A 75 5.99 3.24 -16.52
N THR A 76 7.00 4.07 -16.30
CA THR A 76 8.23 3.76 -15.57
C THR A 76 8.35 4.61 -14.29
N ASN A 77 9.33 4.29 -13.44
CA ASN A 77 9.64 5.14 -12.29
C ASN A 77 10.08 6.54 -12.75
N GLU A 78 10.83 6.63 -13.86
CA GLU A 78 11.26 7.87 -14.46
C GLU A 78 10.09 8.74 -14.94
N ASP A 79 9.02 8.11 -15.46
CA ASP A 79 7.80 8.83 -15.84
C ASP A 79 7.07 9.41 -14.62
N LEU A 80 7.08 8.69 -13.49
CA LEU A 80 6.49 9.17 -12.23
C LEU A 80 7.31 10.32 -11.63
N VAL A 81 8.64 10.22 -11.66
CA VAL A 81 9.52 11.33 -11.26
C VAL A 81 9.28 12.56 -12.16
N ARG A 82 9.17 12.37 -13.48
CA ARG A 82 8.83 13.47 -14.41
C ARG A 82 7.46 14.08 -14.10
N LEU A 83 6.49 13.29 -13.66
CA LEU A 83 5.19 13.80 -13.23
C LEU A 83 5.34 14.69 -11.99
N PHE A 84 6.14 14.30 -11.00
CA PHE A 84 6.43 15.15 -9.83
C PHE A 84 7.04 16.49 -10.27
N GLU A 85 8.12 16.44 -11.05
CA GLU A 85 8.83 17.64 -11.52
C GLU A 85 7.91 18.59 -12.32
N THR A 86 7.10 18.03 -13.22
CA THR A 86 6.20 18.82 -14.07
C THR A 86 5.03 19.41 -13.28
N ALA A 87 4.48 18.66 -12.32
CA ALA A 87 3.45 19.14 -11.42
C ALA A 87 3.99 20.27 -10.53
N HIS A 88 5.18 20.09 -9.94
CA HIS A 88 5.84 21.11 -9.11
C HIS A 88 6.12 22.40 -9.88
N ALA A 89 6.58 22.31 -11.13
CA ALA A 89 6.78 23.47 -12.01
C ALA A 89 5.48 24.28 -12.24
N LYS A 90 4.32 23.63 -12.10
CA LYS A 90 2.99 24.26 -12.18
C LYS A 90 2.41 24.65 -10.83
N GLY A 91 3.13 24.40 -9.73
CA GLY A 91 2.67 24.66 -8.36
C GLY A 91 1.67 23.62 -7.84
N ILE A 92 1.69 22.41 -8.40
CA ILE A 92 0.83 21.29 -8.02
C ILE A 92 1.66 20.27 -7.25
N ARG A 93 1.19 19.87 -6.06
CA ARG A 93 1.78 18.79 -5.25
C ARG A 93 1.28 17.42 -5.72
N VAL A 94 2.03 16.35 -5.48
CA VAL A 94 1.63 14.99 -5.85
C VAL A 94 1.74 14.05 -4.65
N LEU A 95 0.61 13.45 -4.29
CA LEU A 95 0.51 12.41 -3.27
C LEU A 95 0.24 11.07 -3.93
N LEU A 96 0.93 10.05 -3.44
CA LEU A 96 0.71 8.66 -3.84
C LEU A 96 -0.25 7.97 -2.85
N ASP A 97 -0.99 6.98 -3.34
CA ASP A 97 -1.79 6.10 -2.48
C ASP A 97 -0.91 5.02 -1.87
N LEU A 98 -0.79 5.01 -0.54
CA LEU A 98 -0.09 3.96 0.20
C LEU A 98 -1.11 2.97 0.74
N VAL A 99 -0.91 1.68 0.44
CA VAL A 99 -1.75 0.57 0.93
C VAL A 99 -0.93 -0.26 1.92
N PRO A 100 -0.92 0.08 3.23
CA PRO A 100 -0.02 -0.53 4.20
C PRO A 100 -0.60 -1.76 4.92
N GLY A 101 -1.90 -2.05 4.79
CA GLY A 101 -2.54 -3.14 5.54
C GLY A 101 -2.26 -4.54 5.00
N HIS A 102 -1.81 -4.66 3.75
CA HIS A 102 -1.61 -5.92 3.05
C HIS A 102 -0.70 -5.70 1.83
N THR A 103 -0.22 -6.78 1.24
CA THR A 103 0.41 -6.78 -0.09
C THR A 103 -0.37 -7.70 -1.04
N SER A 104 0.06 -7.83 -2.29
CA SER A 104 -0.33 -8.94 -3.15
C SER A 104 0.14 -10.29 -2.57
N ASP A 105 -0.62 -11.35 -2.85
CA ASP A 105 -0.22 -12.76 -2.68
C ASP A 105 0.96 -13.17 -3.58
N THR A 106 1.36 -12.32 -4.52
CA THR A 106 2.56 -12.50 -5.36
C THR A 106 3.72 -11.59 -4.98
N HIS A 107 3.59 -10.82 -3.88
CA HIS A 107 4.67 -10.00 -3.35
C HIS A 107 5.79 -10.90 -2.77
N GLU A 108 7.06 -10.54 -3.01
CA GLU A 108 8.22 -11.34 -2.58
C GLU A 108 8.18 -11.66 -1.08
N TRP A 109 7.88 -10.66 -0.24
CA TRP A 109 7.67 -10.85 1.20
C TRP A 109 6.66 -11.97 1.52
N PHE A 110 5.52 -12.04 0.84
CA PHE A 110 4.51 -13.07 1.12
C PHE A 110 4.96 -14.44 0.64
N ILE A 111 5.59 -14.51 -0.54
CA ILE A 111 6.16 -15.74 -1.08
C ILE A 111 7.17 -16.32 -0.09
N GLN A 112 8.09 -15.50 0.43
CA GLN A 112 9.07 -15.93 1.43
C GLN A 112 8.41 -16.28 2.77
N SER A 113 7.46 -15.49 3.25
CA SER A 113 6.72 -15.75 4.49
C SER A 113 5.88 -17.03 4.45
N SER A 114 5.56 -17.52 3.26
CA SER A 114 4.71 -18.70 3.01
C SER A 114 5.49 -20.01 2.92
N LYS A 115 6.83 -19.96 3.00
CA LYS A 115 7.69 -21.13 3.02
C LYS A 115 7.55 -21.90 4.32
N TYR A 116 7.82 -23.21 4.26
CA TYR A 116 7.85 -24.07 5.45
C TYR A 116 8.97 -23.67 6.42
N GLU A 117 10.18 -23.42 5.89
CA GLU A 117 11.33 -23.00 6.69
C GLU A 117 11.21 -21.53 7.11
N GLU A 118 11.46 -21.29 8.40
CA GLU A 118 11.47 -19.92 8.94
C GLU A 118 12.60 -19.08 8.32
N ASN A 119 12.27 -17.82 8.05
CA ASN A 119 13.16 -16.82 7.48
C ASN A 119 12.79 -15.41 7.97
N GLU A 120 13.51 -14.40 7.52
CA GLU A 120 13.31 -13.00 7.96
C GLU A 120 11.90 -12.44 7.68
N TYR A 121 11.16 -13.05 6.74
CA TYR A 121 9.79 -12.65 6.39
C TYR A 121 8.72 -13.44 7.13
N SER A 122 9.07 -14.49 7.89
CA SER A 122 8.08 -15.38 8.52
C SER A 122 7.14 -14.66 9.51
N GLY A 123 7.56 -13.55 10.10
CA GLY A 123 6.72 -12.71 10.97
C GLY A 123 5.99 -11.56 10.26
N ARG A 124 6.24 -11.35 8.96
CA ARG A 124 5.78 -10.17 8.19
C ARG A 124 4.27 -10.11 8.00
N TYR A 125 3.62 -11.27 7.98
CA TYR A 125 2.18 -11.43 7.81
C TYR A 125 1.58 -12.12 9.04
N VAL A 126 0.28 -11.98 9.22
CA VAL A 126 -0.43 -12.65 10.31
C VAL A 126 -0.66 -14.12 9.95
N TRP A 127 -0.07 -15.01 10.74
CA TRP A 127 -0.19 -16.46 10.61
C TRP A 127 -0.63 -17.11 11.93
N THR A 128 -1.47 -18.13 11.83
CA THR A 128 -1.73 -19.06 12.94
C THR A 128 -0.60 -20.09 13.07
N THR A 129 -0.60 -20.86 14.16
CA THR A 129 0.45 -21.87 14.42
C THR A 129 0.24 -23.20 13.72
N ASN A 130 -0.96 -23.43 13.17
CA ASN A 130 -1.28 -24.64 12.44
C ASN A 130 -2.39 -24.40 11.42
N ALA A 131 -2.41 -25.21 10.36
CA ALA A 131 -3.36 -25.06 9.26
C ALA A 131 -4.84 -25.31 9.64
N PHE A 132 -5.13 -25.86 10.83
CA PHE A 132 -6.49 -26.14 11.28
C PHE A 132 -7.03 -25.08 12.25
N GLU A 133 -6.19 -24.12 12.64
CA GLU A 133 -6.54 -22.99 13.49
C GLU A 133 -6.99 -21.81 12.62
N GLY A 134 -8.24 -21.39 12.81
CA GLY A 134 -8.80 -20.21 12.15
C GLY A 134 -8.45 -18.92 12.90
N ILE A 135 -8.80 -17.78 12.31
CA ILE A 135 -8.58 -16.46 12.90
C ILE A 135 -9.92 -15.85 13.29
N ALA A 136 -10.23 -15.86 14.59
CA ALA A 136 -11.53 -15.40 15.09
C ALA A 136 -11.82 -13.96 14.67
N GLY A 137 -12.99 -13.73 14.06
CA GLY A 137 -13.43 -12.40 13.62
C GLY A 137 -12.83 -11.91 12.31
N HIS A 138 -11.98 -12.69 11.65
CA HIS A 138 -11.32 -12.28 10.41
C HIS A 138 -11.33 -13.36 9.33
N PRO A 139 -11.35 -12.97 8.04
CA PRO A 139 -11.18 -13.91 6.95
C PRO A 139 -9.75 -14.46 6.92
N TYR A 140 -9.60 -15.74 6.55
CA TYR A 140 -8.31 -16.42 6.47
C TYR A 140 -8.30 -17.47 5.35
N ILE A 141 -7.11 -17.84 4.91
CA ILE A 141 -6.88 -18.96 3.98
C ILE A 141 -5.92 -19.95 4.64
N SER A 142 -6.18 -21.24 4.42
CA SER A 142 -5.34 -22.34 4.90
C SER A 142 -5.15 -23.39 3.80
N GLY A 143 -4.03 -24.12 3.85
CA GLY A 143 -3.74 -25.23 2.95
C GLY A 143 -3.33 -24.85 1.53
N MET A 144 -3.04 -23.56 1.28
CA MET A 144 -2.64 -23.04 -0.04
C MET A 144 -1.14 -22.74 -0.16
N THR A 145 -0.39 -22.93 0.93
CA THR A 145 1.05 -22.60 1.04
C THR A 145 1.83 -23.74 1.68
N GLU A 146 3.15 -23.73 1.55
CA GLU A 146 4.03 -24.73 2.19
C GLU A 146 4.04 -24.62 3.72
N ARG A 147 3.84 -23.40 4.25
CA ARG A 147 3.79 -23.14 5.69
C ARG A 147 2.62 -23.86 6.36
N TYR A 148 2.91 -24.50 7.50
CA TYR A 148 1.91 -25.11 8.37
C TYR A 148 1.19 -24.05 9.21
N GLY A 149 0.32 -23.25 8.57
CA GLY A 149 -0.46 -22.20 9.21
C GLY A 149 -1.55 -21.66 8.30
N ALA A 150 -2.52 -20.97 8.87
CA ALA A 150 -3.49 -20.17 8.14
C ALA A 150 -3.06 -18.70 8.15
N TYR A 151 -3.13 -18.00 7.02
CA TYR A 151 -2.85 -16.57 6.97
C TYR A 151 -4.13 -15.74 6.94
N MET A 152 -4.09 -14.57 7.58
CA MET A 152 -5.19 -13.61 7.55
C MET A 152 -5.29 -12.92 6.19
N LEU A 153 -6.51 -12.70 5.73
CA LEU A 153 -6.80 -11.78 4.63
C LEU A 153 -7.17 -10.41 5.17
N ASN A 154 -6.71 -9.35 4.50
CA ASN A 154 -7.19 -8.02 4.81
C ASN A 154 -8.55 -7.74 4.15
N PHE A 155 -8.74 -8.19 2.91
CA PHE A 155 -10.04 -8.13 2.23
C PHE A 155 -10.20 -9.26 1.19
N PHE A 156 -9.46 -9.20 0.08
CA PHE A 156 -9.49 -10.23 -0.96
C PHE A 156 -8.52 -11.37 -0.70
N ALA A 157 -8.75 -12.52 -1.35
CA ALA A 157 -7.86 -13.69 -1.27
C ALA A 157 -6.42 -13.37 -1.71
N SER A 158 -6.24 -12.37 -2.58
CA SER A 158 -4.94 -11.90 -3.04
C SER A 158 -4.27 -10.88 -2.12
N GLN A 159 -4.84 -10.61 -0.94
CA GLN A 159 -4.41 -9.54 -0.04
C GLN A 159 -4.10 -10.09 1.36
N PRO A 160 -3.02 -10.88 1.51
CA PRO A 160 -2.55 -11.32 2.82
C PRO A 160 -2.22 -10.12 3.72
N ALA A 161 -2.71 -10.16 4.96
CA ALA A 161 -2.59 -9.03 5.89
C ALA A 161 -1.17 -8.93 6.48
N LEU A 162 -0.59 -7.73 6.39
CA LEU A 162 0.68 -7.41 7.03
C LEU A 162 0.51 -7.37 8.56
N ASN A 163 1.57 -7.74 9.27
CA ASN A 163 1.56 -7.85 10.73
C ASN A 163 2.09 -6.57 11.39
N TYR A 164 1.18 -5.81 11.99
CA TYR A 164 1.49 -4.67 12.88
C TYR A 164 1.25 -5.02 14.36
N GLY A 165 1.01 -6.30 14.65
CA GLY A 165 0.64 -6.79 15.97
C GLY A 165 -0.83 -6.58 16.32
N TRP A 166 -1.16 -7.01 17.53
CA TRP A 166 -2.48 -6.99 18.12
C TRP A 166 -2.41 -6.31 19.48
N LEU A 167 -3.30 -5.35 19.73
CA LEU A 167 -3.40 -4.73 21.07
C LEU A 167 -3.98 -5.74 22.07
N ASN A 168 -5.20 -6.22 21.77
CA ASN A 168 -5.88 -7.22 22.60
C ASN A 168 -5.65 -8.63 22.05
N ARG A 169 -4.61 -9.30 22.58
CA ARG A 169 -4.22 -10.66 22.20
C ARG A 169 -5.07 -11.71 22.92
N THR A 170 -5.77 -12.53 22.15
CA THR A 170 -6.58 -13.64 22.65
C THR A 170 -5.93 -15.00 22.39
N GLU A 171 -4.98 -15.08 21.47
CA GLU A 171 -4.28 -16.31 21.10
C GLU A 171 -2.76 -16.19 21.26
N LYS A 172 -2.09 -17.32 21.47
CA LYS A 172 -0.62 -17.36 21.70
C LYS A 172 0.20 -16.94 20.48
N TRP A 173 -0.34 -17.14 19.28
CA TRP A 173 0.33 -16.81 18.02
C TRP A 173 0.21 -15.32 17.65
N MET A 174 -0.61 -14.55 18.36
CA MET A 174 -0.78 -13.12 18.09
C MET A 174 0.45 -12.32 18.57
N SER A 175 1.13 -11.68 17.63
CA SER A 175 2.21 -10.73 17.90
C SER A 175 1.73 -9.54 18.72
N ALA A 176 2.54 -9.09 19.69
CA ALA A 176 2.30 -7.80 20.35
C ALA A 176 2.61 -6.64 19.38
N VAL A 177 2.02 -5.47 19.61
CA VAL A 177 2.23 -4.26 18.79
C VAL A 177 3.69 -3.79 18.76
N ASP A 178 4.46 -4.11 19.80
CA ASP A 178 5.85 -3.74 19.96
C ASP A 178 6.81 -4.90 19.65
N SER A 179 6.31 -6.00 19.07
CA SER A 179 7.14 -7.16 18.74
C SER A 179 8.17 -6.84 17.64
N PRO A 180 9.28 -7.61 17.55
CA PRO A 180 10.29 -7.41 16.50
C PRO A 180 9.70 -7.44 15.09
N GLU A 181 8.77 -8.35 14.82
CA GLU A 181 8.13 -8.48 13.51
C GLU A 181 7.18 -7.31 13.19
N ALA A 182 6.41 -6.81 14.16
CA ALA A 182 5.57 -5.61 13.98
C ALA A 182 6.43 -4.38 13.68
N ARG A 183 7.53 -4.19 14.43
CA ARG A 183 8.50 -3.10 14.18
C ARG A 183 9.17 -3.24 12.81
N ALA A 184 9.51 -4.45 12.40
CA ALA A 184 10.09 -4.70 11.09
C ALA A 184 9.12 -4.32 9.96
N THR A 185 7.82 -4.61 10.10
CA THR A 185 6.77 -4.15 9.17
C THR A 185 6.74 -2.63 9.08
N ILE A 186 6.69 -1.95 10.22
CA ILE A 186 6.69 -0.49 10.28
C ILE A 186 7.92 0.11 9.57
N GLU A 187 9.12 -0.42 9.82
CA GLU A 187 10.33 0.10 9.19
C GLU A 187 10.38 -0.16 7.67
N ALA A 188 9.84 -1.27 7.19
CA ALA A 188 9.71 -1.53 5.76
C ALA A 188 8.76 -0.55 5.07
N LEU A 189 7.64 -0.20 5.71
CA LEU A 189 6.73 0.82 5.17
C LEU A 189 7.36 2.21 5.19
N LYS A 190 8.10 2.57 6.25
CA LYS A 190 8.86 3.82 6.26
C LYS A 190 9.92 3.87 5.16
N ASP A 191 10.58 2.76 4.86
CA ASP A 191 11.54 2.66 3.77
C ASP A 191 10.89 2.86 2.39
N ILE A 192 9.69 2.32 2.16
CA ILE A 192 8.88 2.62 0.97
C ILE A 192 8.53 4.10 0.89
N MET A 193 8.09 4.70 2.01
CA MET A 193 7.76 6.12 2.05
C MET A 193 8.99 6.99 1.74
N ARG A 194 10.13 6.71 2.37
CA ARG A 194 11.40 7.42 2.12
C ARG A 194 11.80 7.34 0.65
N PHE A 195 11.73 6.16 0.04
CA PHE A 195 12.08 5.96 -1.37
C PHE A 195 11.36 6.96 -2.30
N TRP A 196 10.04 7.12 -2.14
CA TRP A 196 9.28 8.04 -3.00
C TRP A 196 9.37 9.51 -2.57
N LEU A 197 9.48 9.79 -1.26
CA LEU A 197 9.70 11.15 -0.78
C LEU A 197 11.04 11.70 -1.27
N ASP A 198 12.11 10.89 -1.23
CA ASP A 198 13.43 11.24 -1.75
C ASP A 198 13.41 11.46 -3.28
N ALA A 199 12.46 10.82 -3.98
CA ALA A 199 12.25 10.98 -5.42
C ALA A 199 11.37 12.19 -5.79
N GLY A 200 10.79 12.91 -4.83
CA GLY A 200 9.98 14.11 -5.06
C GLY A 200 8.48 13.99 -4.80
N CYS A 201 8.01 12.88 -4.24
CA CYS A 201 6.64 12.77 -3.73
C CYS A 201 6.40 13.77 -2.58
N ASP A 202 5.20 14.36 -2.49
CA ASP A 202 4.87 15.34 -1.44
C ASP A 202 4.16 14.73 -0.22
N GLY A 203 3.73 13.47 -0.32
CA GLY A 203 3.07 12.77 0.76
C GLY A 203 2.25 11.58 0.29
N PHE A 204 1.48 11.01 1.22
CA PHE A 204 0.67 9.83 0.95
C PHE A 204 -0.74 10.01 1.45
N ARG A 205 -1.72 9.54 0.67
CA ARG A 205 -3.01 9.11 1.22
C ARG A 205 -2.81 7.68 1.69
N VAL A 206 -3.16 7.39 2.95
CA VAL A 206 -2.91 6.08 3.55
C VAL A 206 -4.23 5.31 3.63
N ASP A 207 -4.36 4.27 2.81
CA ASP A 207 -5.55 3.43 2.78
C ASP A 207 -5.70 2.66 4.09
N MET A 208 -6.92 2.66 4.64
CA MET A 208 -7.29 1.85 5.80
C MET A 208 -6.32 1.96 7.00
N ALA A 209 -5.72 3.15 7.19
CA ALA A 209 -4.72 3.41 8.24
C ALA A 209 -5.22 3.01 9.64
N ASP A 210 -6.51 3.21 9.91
CA ASP A 210 -7.20 2.88 11.14
C ASP A 210 -7.20 1.37 11.51
N SER A 211 -6.90 0.51 10.55
CA SER A 211 -7.02 -0.95 10.68
C SER A 211 -5.68 -1.69 10.77
N LEU A 212 -4.56 -0.96 10.87
CA LEU A 212 -3.23 -1.55 10.84
C LEU A 212 -3.00 -2.50 12.01
N VAL A 213 -3.16 -2.01 13.25
CA VAL A 213 -3.14 -2.86 14.44
C VAL A 213 -4.48 -3.59 14.56
N LYS A 214 -4.43 -4.91 14.78
CA LYS A 214 -5.64 -5.74 14.92
C LYS A 214 -6.13 -5.75 16.37
N ASN A 215 -7.45 -5.85 16.54
CA ASN A 215 -8.14 -5.74 17.85
C ASN A 215 -7.66 -4.54 18.69
N ASP A 216 -7.44 -3.40 18.03
CA ASP A 216 -7.20 -2.13 18.70
C ASP A 216 -8.46 -1.67 19.46
N ASP A 217 -8.31 -0.69 20.35
CA ASP A 217 -9.43 -0.12 21.09
C ASP A 217 -10.22 0.91 20.25
N GLU A 218 -11.35 1.37 20.78
CA GLU A 218 -12.22 2.35 20.10
C GLU A 218 -11.52 3.68 19.81
N HIS A 219 -10.44 3.98 20.54
CA HIS A 219 -9.63 5.20 20.38
C HIS A 219 -8.38 4.98 19.54
N LYS A 220 -8.15 3.74 19.09
CA LYS A 220 -7.03 3.35 18.23
C LYS A 220 -5.69 3.65 18.87
N SER A 221 -5.60 3.43 20.17
CA SER A 221 -4.43 3.84 20.98
C SER A 221 -3.13 3.18 20.54
N ALA A 222 -3.19 2.01 19.90
CA ALA A 222 -2.01 1.35 19.36
C ALA A 222 -1.65 1.79 17.93
N THR A 223 -2.64 2.19 17.14
CA THR A 223 -2.45 2.67 15.75
C THR A 223 -2.05 4.14 15.69
N ALA A 224 -2.51 4.96 16.65
CA ALA A 224 -2.37 6.41 16.70
C ALA A 224 -0.93 6.92 16.93
#